data_AF-A0A355GMT0-F1
#
_entry.id   AF-A0A355GMT0-F1
#
_cell.length_a   1.000
_cell.length_b   1.000
_cell.length_c   1.000
_cell.angle_alpha   90.00
_cell.angle_beta   90.00
_cell.angle_gamma   90.00
#
_symmetry.space_group_name_H-M   'P 1'
#
loop_
_entity.id
_entity.type
_entity.pdbx_description
1 polymer ?
#
loop_
_entity_poly.entity_id
_entity_poly.type
_entity_poly.pdbx_seq_one_letter_code
_entity_poly.pdbx_strand_id
1 'polypeptide(L)'
;YIQKMYGDGLQGRQLLMTRRLLEKGVRFIQVWHSGGQEWDNHSAIEKSLRRLCGQWDQPIAAFLTDLKQRGMLDSTLLLWGGEFGR
;
A
#
# COMPACT_ATOMS: atom_id res chain seq x y z
N TYR A 1 7.45 -7.94 -15.12
CA TYR A 1 7.64 -8.70 -13.87
C TYR A 1 7.25 -7.87 -12.65
N ILE A 2 7.92 -6.75 -12.35
CA ILE A 2 7.67 -5.95 -11.13
C ILE A 2 6.21 -5.44 -11.01
N GLN A 3 5.60 -4.94 -12.10
CA GLN A 3 4.22 -4.44 -12.07
C GLN A 3 3.23 -5.55 -11.69
N LYS A 4 3.40 -6.77 -12.24
CA LYS A 4 2.56 -7.92 -11.91
C LYS A 4 2.67 -8.32 -10.43
N MET A 5 3.85 -8.16 -9.82
CA MET A 5 4.05 -8.44 -8.40
C MET A 5 3.22 -7.49 -7.53
N TYR A 6 3.26 -6.20 -7.83
CA TYR A 6 2.47 -5.17 -7.13
C TYR A 6 0.98 -5.21 -7.46
N GLY A 7 0.60 -5.82 -8.59
CA GLY A 7 -0.76 -5.80 -9.12
C GLY A 7 -1.07 -4.54 -9.92
N ASP A 8 -2.08 -4.64 -10.80
CA ASP A 8 -2.44 -3.56 -11.74
C ASP A 8 -3.42 -2.53 -11.14
N GLY A 9 -3.75 -2.71 -9.86
CA GLY A 9 -4.61 -1.83 -9.07
C GLY A 9 -3.95 -0.49 -8.71
N LEU A 10 -4.75 0.42 -8.19
CA LEU A 10 -4.31 1.77 -7.84
C LEU A 10 -3.25 1.77 -6.72
N GLN A 11 -3.45 0.94 -5.70
CA GLN A 11 -2.57 0.75 -4.55
C GLN A 11 -1.24 0.15 -4.98
N GLY A 12 -1.26 -0.81 -5.93
CA GLY A 12 -0.05 -1.36 -6.56
C GLY A 12 0.78 -0.29 -7.25
N ARG A 13 0.14 0.58 -8.05
CA ARG A 13 0.81 1.72 -8.70
C ARG A 13 1.36 2.73 -7.69
N GLN A 14 0.59 3.04 -6.64
CA GLN A 14 1.04 3.95 -5.58
C GLN A 14 2.29 3.42 -4.88
N LEU A 15 2.29 2.16 -4.41
CA LEU A 15 3.46 1.59 -3.70
C LEU A 15 4.67 1.41 -4.63
N LEU A 16 4.46 1.14 -5.91
CA LEU A 16 5.56 1.10 -6.89
C LEU A 16 6.17 2.50 -7.09
N MET A 17 5.36 3.56 -7.08
CA MET A 17 5.88 4.94 -7.07
C MET A 17 6.60 5.26 -5.77
N THR A 18 6.04 4.89 -4.62
CA THR A 18 6.68 5.06 -3.30
C THR A 18 8.07 4.43 -3.31
N ARG A 19 8.22 3.21 -3.84
CA ARG A 19 9.54 2.56 -3.97
C ARG A 19 10.52 3.40 -4.80
N ARG A 20 10.08 3.95 -5.93
CA ARG A 20 10.92 4.81 -6.79
C ARG A 20 11.29 6.13 -6.11
N LEU A 21 10.39 6.69 -5.30
CA LEU A 21 10.67 7.90 -4.51
C LEU A 21 11.70 7.62 -3.42
N LEU A 22 11.62 6.46 -2.76
CA LEU A 22 12.64 6.02 -1.81
C LEU A 22 14.01 5.85 -2.48
N GLU A 23 14.08 5.24 -3.67
CA GLU A 23 15.32 5.14 -4.46
C GLU A 23 15.91 6.52 -4.83
N LYS A 24 15.06 7.54 -4.94
CA LYS A 24 15.44 8.94 -5.22
C LYS A 24 15.79 9.73 -3.96
N GLY A 25 15.78 9.10 -2.78
CA GLY A 25 16.16 9.73 -1.50
C GLY A 25 15.06 10.57 -0.85
N VAL A 26 13.80 10.42 -1.26
CA VAL A 26 12.68 11.09 -0.57
C VAL A 26 12.54 10.53 0.84
N ARG A 27 12.59 11.41 1.84
CA ARG A 27 12.70 11.02 3.27
C ARG A 27 11.38 10.77 3.97
N PHE A 28 10.27 11.25 3.41
CA PHE A 28 8.95 11.12 4.00
C PHE A 28 7.92 10.97 2.88
N ILE A 29 7.15 9.89 2.93
CA ILE A 29 6.12 9.57 1.93
C ILE A 29 4.89 9.07 2.69
N GLN A 30 3.74 9.67 2.41
CA GLN A 30 2.46 9.19 2.91
C GLN A 30 1.69 8.55 1.75
N VAL A 31 1.11 7.38 2.02
CA VAL A 31 0.27 6.66 1.07
C VAL A 31 -1.05 6.34 1.76
N TRP A 32 -2.15 6.56 1.07
CA TRP A 32 -3.49 6.23 1.54
C TRP A 32 -4.33 5.70 0.39
N HIS A 33 -5.44 5.05 0.75
CA HIS A 33 -6.38 4.52 -0.23
C HIS A 33 -7.02 5.69 -0.98
N SER A 34 -6.73 5.81 -2.27
CA SER A 34 -7.35 6.81 -3.13
C SER A 34 -8.74 6.35 -3.56
N GLY A 35 -9.65 7.29 -3.87
CA GLY A 35 -11.04 6.99 -4.24
C GLY A 35 -12.11 7.62 -3.33
N GLY A 36 -11.72 8.37 -2.29
CA GLY A 36 -12.64 9.04 -1.37
C GLY A 36 -12.72 8.32 -0.02
N GLN A 37 -13.91 8.28 0.58
CA GLN A 37 -14.14 7.70 1.90
C GLN A 37 -14.44 6.19 1.84
N GLU A 38 -13.63 5.42 1.10
CA GLU A 38 -13.92 3.98 0.91
C GLU A 38 -13.88 3.18 2.22
N TRP A 39 -13.15 3.65 3.22
CA TRP A 39 -13.09 3.02 4.55
C TRP A 39 -14.24 3.44 5.48
N ASP A 40 -15.06 4.42 5.09
CA ASP A 40 -16.19 4.91 5.88
C ASP A 40 -17.49 4.12 5.61
N ASN A 41 -17.40 2.80 5.77
CA ASN A 41 -18.51 1.89 5.48
C ASN A 41 -19.56 1.95 6.58
N HIS A 42 -20.81 2.26 6.20
CA HIS A 42 -21.98 2.26 7.08
C HIS A 42 -23.00 1.14 6.74
N SER A 43 -22.73 0.37 5.68
CA SER A 43 -23.54 -0.78 5.25
C SER A 43 -22.65 -1.77 4.48
N ALA A 44 -23.13 -3.01 4.32
CA ALA A 44 -22.42 -4.08 3.60
C ALA A 44 -20.95 -4.28 4.06
N ILE A 45 -20.69 -4.08 5.36
CA ILE A 45 -19.35 -3.97 5.95
C ILE A 45 -18.45 -5.14 5.56
N GLU A 46 -18.92 -6.38 5.70
CA GLU A 46 -18.12 -7.57 5.35
C GLU A 46 -17.67 -7.54 3.89
N LYS A 47 -18.60 -7.26 2.95
CA LYS A 47 -18.29 -7.23 1.52
C LYS A 47 -17.33 -6.09 1.18
N SER A 48 -17.56 -4.91 1.74
CA SER A 48 -16.69 -3.75 1.53
C SER A 48 -15.29 -3.99 2.08
N LEU A 49 -15.17 -4.45 3.32
CA LEU A 49 -13.86 -4.72 3.95
C LEU A 49 -13.09 -5.80 3.19
N ARG A 50 -13.73 -6.91 2.80
CA ARG A 50 -13.07 -7.96 1.99
C ARG A 50 -12.50 -7.39 0.70
N ARG A 51 -13.24 -6.53 0.01
CA ARG A 51 -12.78 -5.86 -1.22
C ARG A 51 -11.60 -4.93 -0.94
N LEU A 52 -11.70 -4.06 0.06
CA LEU A 52 -10.68 -3.05 0.38
C LEU A 52 -9.38 -3.66 0.90
N CYS A 53 -9.48 -4.64 1.79
CA CYS A 53 -8.34 -5.40 2.27
C CYS A 53 -7.67 -6.14 1.09
N GLY A 54 -8.45 -6.76 0.21
CA GLY A 54 -7.94 -7.44 -0.99
C GLY A 54 -7.20 -6.51 -1.97
N GLN A 55 -7.58 -5.22 -2.04
CA GLN A 55 -6.86 -4.25 -2.87
C GLN A 55 -5.48 -3.89 -2.31
N TRP A 56 -5.25 -4.07 -1.00
CA TRP A 56 -3.97 -3.74 -0.36
C TRP A 56 -3.06 -4.94 -0.17
N ASP A 57 -3.63 -6.12 0.07
CA ASP A 57 -2.92 -7.34 0.47
C ASP A 57 -1.74 -7.68 -0.45
N GLN A 58 -2.00 -7.80 -1.76
CA GLN A 58 -0.94 -8.05 -2.74
C GLN A 58 0.06 -6.90 -2.86
N PRO A 59 -0.35 -5.63 -3.06
CA PRO A 59 0.59 -4.51 -3.16
C PRO A 59 1.54 -4.37 -1.97
N ILE A 60 1.04 -4.50 -0.72
CA ILE A 60 1.87 -4.31 0.47
C ILE A 60 2.88 -5.45 0.63
N ALA A 61 2.47 -6.68 0.36
CA ALA A 61 3.37 -7.83 0.36
C ALA A 61 4.50 -7.67 -0.68
N ALA A 62 4.16 -7.22 -1.88
CA ALA A 62 5.12 -6.92 -2.94
C ALA A 62 6.10 -5.81 -2.54
N PHE A 63 5.58 -4.73 -1.96
CA PHE A 63 6.39 -3.58 -1.53
C PHE A 63 7.40 -3.96 -0.44
N LEU A 64 6.96 -4.65 0.61
CA LEU A 64 7.85 -5.14 1.67
C LEU A 64 8.94 -6.08 1.13
N THR A 65 8.56 -6.97 0.21
CA THR A 65 9.51 -7.88 -0.44
C THR A 65 10.54 -7.13 -1.29
N ASP A 66 10.11 -6.16 -2.10
CA ASP A 66 11.00 -5.34 -2.95
C ASP A 66 11.95 -4.49 -2.09
N LEU A 67 11.47 -3.87 -1.02
CA LEU A 67 12.33 -3.12 -0.10
C LEU A 67 13.38 -4.00 0.59
N LYS A 68 13.00 -5.21 1.03
CA LYS A 68 13.93 -6.16 1.65
C LYS A 68 14.99 -6.63 0.66
N GLN A 69 14.61 -6.98 -0.57
CA GLN A 69 15.55 -7.42 -1.61
C GLN A 69 16.57 -6.34 -1.99
N ARG A 70 16.22 -5.06 -1.81
CA ARG A 70 17.09 -3.91 -2.09
C ARG A 70 17.90 -3.44 -0.89
N GLY A 71 17.74 -4.07 0.29
CA GLY A 71 18.35 -3.59 1.54
C GLY A 71 17.81 -2.25 2.03
N MET A 72 16.67 -1.80 1.49
CA MET A 72 16.06 -0.51 1.86
C MET A 72 15.17 -0.63 3.09
N LEU A 73 14.67 -1.83 3.39
CA LEU A 73 13.79 -2.06 4.54
C LEU A 73 14.52 -1.78 5.87
N ASP A 74 15.82 -2.06 5.94
CA ASP A 74 16.64 -1.86 7.15
C ASP A 74 16.83 -0.38 7.50
N SER A 75 16.68 0.52 6.51
CA SER A 75 16.83 1.97 6.68
C SER A 75 15.50 2.74 6.55
N THR A 76 14.37 2.04 6.42
CA THR A 76 13.06 2.66 6.19
C THR A 76 12.09 2.28 7.31
N LEU A 77 11.63 3.26 8.07
CA LEU A 77 10.50 3.06 8.99
C LEU A 77 9.20 3.04 8.19
N LEU A 78 8.48 1.93 8.26
CA LEU A 78 7.14 1.78 7.68
C LEU A 78 6.10 1.76 8.80
N LEU A 79 5.20 2.75 8.79
CA LEU A 79 4.03 2.79 9.66
C LEU A 79 2.78 2.43 8.84
N TRP A 80 2.02 1.45 9.30
CA TRP A 80 0.80 0.99 8.66
C TRP A 80 -0.36 1.00 9.66
N GLY A 81 -1.44 1.69 9.30
CA GLY A 81 -2.62 1.79 10.15
C GLY A 81 -3.78 2.46 9.44
N GLY A 82 -4.95 2.40 10.08
CA GLY A 82 -6.15 3.14 9.68
C GLY A 82 -6.38 4.36 10.57
N GLU A 83 -7.24 5.27 10.12
CA GLU A 83 -7.65 6.46 10.87
C GLU A 83 -8.56 6.10 12.06
N PHE A 84 -9.50 5.17 11.84
CA PHE A 84 -10.46 4.70 12.84
C PHE A 84 -10.89 3.25 12.53
N GLY A 85 -11.41 2.57 13.56
CA GLY A 85 -12.04 1.25 13.43
C GLY A 85 -13.54 1.33 13.16
N ARG A 86 -14.10 0.22 12.67
CA ARG A 86 -15.53 -0.06 12.58
C ARG A 86 -15.79 -1.44 13.15
#